data_AF-A0A8S4E4T3-F1
#
_entry.id   AF-A0A8S4E4T3-F1
#
_cell.length_a   1.000
_cell.length_b   1.000
_cell.length_c   1.000
_cell.angle_alpha   90.00
_cell.angle_beta   90.00
_cell.angle_gamma   90.00
#
_symmetry.space_group_name_H-M   'P 1'
#
loop_
_entity.id
_entity.type
_entity.pdbx_description
1 polymer ?
#
loop_
_entity_poly.entity_id
_entity_poly.type
_entity_poly.pdbx_seq_one_letter_code
_entity_poly.pdbx_strand_id
1 'polypeptide(L)'
;MKCRAPTWSLEAVQETRKRRPASRPSPGATCSIDQRSEQSKALQHSTHTLIFFGGIESMLSRLAAVQRVGAARALCSTLLRLLGLCTRVRRCVRVLTRADTRALPVLLHALHLAAAEEKDMPRAELVYQLLEIMERILSVAASETLESFLQFSLTFGGPEYVQALLNCTDIPSIRNNQEALGHLTRVLAALVYGNDLKMAMLADHFKPVLDFDRLDSEWSEEEFRMELFCVLCANIERNSIGGTLKDYIISLGVVRDALDYIVKHAPCVKPTLVCTDSDELKEFIARPALKYILRFLTGLATDHEPTQVSPRGP
;
A
#
# COMPACT_ATOMS: atom_id res chain seq x y z
N MET A 1 -5.73 -31.79 -46.99
CA MET A 1 -5.36 -33.07 -47.66
C MET A 1 -3.85 -33.08 -47.91
N LYS A 2 -3.25 -34.26 -47.77
CA LYS A 2 -1.81 -34.57 -47.65
C LYS A 2 -0.94 -34.00 -48.78
N CYS A 3 0.26 -33.53 -48.44
CA CYS A 3 1.44 -33.68 -49.30
C CYS A 3 2.62 -34.18 -48.47
N ARG A 4 3.09 -35.39 -48.82
CA ARG A 4 4.28 -36.05 -48.31
C ARG A 4 5.54 -35.52 -49.00
N ALA A 5 6.64 -35.59 -48.28
CA ALA A 5 8.01 -35.37 -48.75
C ALA A 5 8.44 -36.30 -49.90
N PRO A 6 9.60 -36.01 -50.51
CA PRO A 6 10.54 -37.04 -50.90
C PRO A 6 11.88 -36.91 -50.16
N THR A 7 12.32 -38.06 -49.68
CA THR A 7 13.62 -38.48 -49.15
C THR A 7 14.73 -38.41 -50.19
N TRP A 8 15.92 -37.90 -49.85
CA TRP A 8 17.20 -38.35 -50.43
C TRP A 8 18.29 -38.41 -49.35
N SER A 9 18.85 -39.60 -49.19
CA SER A 9 19.97 -39.93 -48.31
C SER A 9 21.31 -39.71 -49.03
N LEU A 10 22.26 -39.19 -48.24
CA LEU A 10 23.67 -39.59 -48.07
C LEU A 10 24.56 -39.93 -49.28
N GLU A 11 25.67 -39.19 -49.30
CA GLU A 11 27.03 -39.42 -49.84
C GLU A 11 27.40 -38.29 -50.81
N ALA A 12 28.46 -37.51 -50.67
CA ALA A 12 29.63 -37.51 -49.81
C ALA A 12 30.25 -36.10 -49.88
N VAL A 13 30.92 -35.61 -48.84
CA VAL A 13 32.17 -34.81 -48.92
C VAL A 13 32.75 -34.75 -47.49
N GLN A 14 33.92 -35.37 -47.33
CA GLN A 14 34.80 -35.24 -46.16
C GLN A 14 35.46 -33.84 -46.10
N GLU A 15 36.00 -33.51 -44.92
CA GLU A 15 36.95 -32.43 -44.65
C GLU A 15 36.37 -31.00 -44.61
N THR A 16 36.14 -30.37 -43.46
CA THR A 16 37.22 -29.90 -42.58
C THR A 16 36.66 -29.41 -41.23
N ARG A 17 37.23 -29.94 -40.14
CA ARG A 17 37.16 -29.38 -38.79
C ARG A 17 37.73 -27.94 -38.77
N LYS A 18 36.91 -26.96 -38.43
CA LYS A 18 37.37 -25.75 -37.71
C LYS A 18 36.44 -25.48 -36.53
N ARG A 19 36.94 -25.80 -35.34
CA ARG A 19 36.35 -25.47 -34.04
C ARG A 19 36.07 -23.96 -33.98
N ARG A 20 34.80 -23.56 -33.85
CA ARG A 20 34.47 -22.26 -33.24
C ARG A 20 34.69 -22.40 -31.73
N PRO A 21 35.46 -21.53 -31.07
CA PRO A 21 35.49 -21.52 -29.62
C PRO A 21 34.12 -21.07 -29.12
N ALA A 22 33.54 -21.85 -28.20
CA ALA A 22 32.42 -21.41 -27.39
C ALA A 22 32.82 -20.11 -26.69
N SER A 23 32.06 -19.03 -26.92
CA SER A 23 32.20 -17.80 -26.16
C SER A 23 31.99 -18.13 -24.69
N ARG A 24 33.04 -17.91 -23.88
CA ARG A 24 33.00 -18.06 -22.43
C ARG A 24 31.89 -17.15 -21.87
N PRO A 25 31.02 -17.62 -20.97
CA PRO A 25 30.22 -16.72 -20.18
C PRO A 25 31.17 -15.86 -19.32
N SER A 26 30.92 -14.56 -19.29
CA SER A 26 31.68 -13.60 -18.48
C SER A 26 31.72 -14.05 -17.00
N PRO A 27 32.89 -14.07 -16.35
CA PRO A 27 33.06 -14.64 -14.99
C PRO A 27 32.36 -13.86 -13.86
N GLY A 28 31.59 -12.80 -14.19
CA GLY A 28 30.85 -12.00 -13.22
C GLY A 28 29.35 -12.35 -13.08
N ALA A 29 28.75 -13.11 -14.01
CA ALA A 29 27.30 -13.34 -14.01
C ALA A 29 26.86 -14.58 -13.22
N THR A 30 27.69 -15.63 -13.18
CA THR A 30 27.40 -16.89 -12.45
C THR A 30 27.58 -16.72 -10.94
N CYS A 31 28.60 -15.98 -10.51
CA CYS A 31 28.87 -15.70 -9.09
C CYS A 31 27.72 -14.94 -8.40
N SER A 32 27.09 -13.97 -9.08
CA SER A 32 25.98 -13.20 -8.50
C SER A 32 24.67 -13.98 -8.40
N ILE A 33 24.44 -14.95 -9.29
CA ILE A 33 23.26 -15.82 -9.26
C ILE A 33 23.42 -16.89 -8.16
N ASP A 34 24.61 -17.49 -8.05
CA ASP A 34 24.91 -18.47 -7.01
C ASP A 34 24.89 -17.84 -5.60
N GLN A 35 25.46 -16.64 -5.43
CA GLN A 35 25.40 -15.90 -4.16
C GLN A 35 23.98 -15.52 -3.75
N ARG A 36 23.12 -15.09 -4.69
CA ARG A 36 21.70 -14.83 -4.39
C ARG A 36 20.96 -16.12 -4.01
N SER A 37 21.31 -17.25 -4.62
CA SER A 37 20.70 -18.54 -4.32
C SER A 37 21.10 -19.07 -2.93
N GLU A 38 22.37 -18.90 -2.53
CA GLU A 38 22.88 -19.30 -1.23
C GLU A 38 22.38 -18.40 -0.11
N GLN A 39 22.34 -17.08 -0.32
CA GLN A 39 21.73 -16.14 0.63
C GLN A 39 20.24 -16.43 0.84
N SER A 40 19.51 -16.78 -0.23
CA SER A 40 18.10 -17.18 -0.13
C SER A 40 17.90 -18.47 0.68
N LYS A 41 18.75 -19.48 0.46
CA LYS A 41 18.71 -20.75 1.23
C LYS A 41 19.10 -20.55 2.70
N ALA A 42 20.13 -19.77 3.00
CA ALA A 42 20.56 -19.46 4.36
C ALA A 42 19.50 -18.64 5.12
N LEU A 43 18.85 -17.70 4.44
CA LEU A 43 17.71 -16.95 4.98
C LEU A 43 16.55 -17.88 5.28
N GLN A 44 16.19 -18.78 4.36
CA GLN A 44 15.12 -19.77 4.58
C GLN A 44 15.42 -20.71 5.76
N HIS A 45 16.65 -21.20 5.89
CA HIS A 45 17.04 -22.09 6.99
C HIS A 45 17.02 -21.37 8.35
N SER A 46 17.65 -20.19 8.46
CA SER A 46 17.62 -19.39 9.68
C SER A 46 16.20 -19.01 10.09
N THR A 47 15.35 -18.72 9.11
CA THR A 47 13.95 -18.38 9.33
C THR A 47 13.12 -19.59 9.77
N HIS A 48 13.39 -20.78 9.21
CA HIS A 48 12.77 -22.02 9.67
C HIS A 48 13.08 -22.28 11.15
N THR A 49 14.33 -22.09 11.55
CA THR A 49 14.78 -22.20 12.93
C THR A 49 14.08 -21.18 13.83
N LEU A 50 13.99 -19.91 13.42
CA LEU A 50 13.28 -18.87 14.18
C LEU A 50 11.80 -19.18 14.41
N ILE A 51 11.10 -19.71 13.40
CA ILE A 51 9.69 -20.13 13.56
C ILE A 51 9.59 -21.35 14.47
N PHE A 52 10.47 -22.35 14.28
CA PHE A 52 10.42 -23.61 15.00
C PHE A 52 10.67 -23.45 16.51
N PHE A 53 11.42 -22.42 16.92
CA PHE A 53 11.73 -22.13 18.32
C PHE A 53 10.90 -20.98 18.93
N GLY A 54 9.79 -20.54 18.31
CA GLY A 54 8.97 -19.45 18.87
C GLY A 54 9.70 -18.09 18.90
N GLY A 55 10.67 -17.90 18.01
CA GLY A 55 11.48 -16.69 17.93
C GLY A 55 10.66 -15.44 17.59
N ILE A 56 9.63 -15.57 16.74
CA ILE A 56 8.71 -14.46 16.41
C ILE A 56 7.94 -14.01 17.65
N GLU A 57 7.34 -14.95 18.38
CA GLU A 57 6.59 -14.67 19.61
C GLU A 57 7.49 -14.04 20.67
N SER A 58 8.74 -14.52 20.80
CA SER A 58 9.73 -13.96 21.70
C SER A 58 10.14 -12.53 21.33
N MET A 59 10.30 -12.23 20.03
CA MET A 59 10.59 -10.88 19.54
C MET A 59 9.41 -9.93 19.80
N LEU A 60 8.19 -10.37 19.53
CA LEU A 60 6.97 -9.60 19.78
C LEU A 60 6.75 -9.36 21.28
N SER A 61 6.95 -10.38 22.12
CA SER A 61 6.87 -10.26 23.58
C SER A 61 7.87 -9.24 24.13
N ARG A 62 9.12 -9.27 23.63
CA ARG A 62 10.13 -8.26 24.00
C ARG A 62 9.76 -6.87 23.51
N LEU A 63 9.20 -6.73 22.31
CA LEU A 63 8.76 -5.44 21.79
C LEU A 63 7.56 -4.89 22.59
N ALA A 64 6.61 -5.75 22.97
CA ALA A 64 5.45 -5.38 23.78
C ALA A 64 5.84 -4.95 25.21
N ALA A 65 6.95 -5.45 25.75
CA ALA A 65 7.47 -5.04 27.05
C ALA A 65 8.14 -3.66 27.03
N VAL A 66 8.41 -3.09 25.85
CA VAL A 66 9.02 -1.76 25.74
C VAL A 66 7.98 -0.68 26.04
N GLN A 67 8.21 0.06 27.12
CA GLN A 67 7.38 1.22 27.50
C GLN A 67 7.92 2.55 26.97
N ARG A 68 9.23 2.61 26.68
CA ARG A 68 9.91 3.81 26.18
C ARG A 68 10.84 3.43 25.04
N VAL A 69 10.48 3.85 23.84
CA VAL A 69 11.14 3.42 22.61
C VAL A 69 12.53 4.06 22.49
N GLY A 70 12.71 5.30 22.95
CA GLY A 70 14.00 5.99 22.92
C GLY A 70 15.03 5.37 23.87
N ALA A 71 14.61 4.93 25.05
CA ALA A 71 15.50 4.25 26.00
C ALA A 71 15.94 2.87 25.50
N ALA A 72 15.06 2.17 24.77
CA ALA A 72 15.32 0.85 24.19
C ALA A 72 15.64 0.90 22.68
N ARG A 73 16.02 2.06 22.13
CA ARG A 73 16.08 2.30 20.68
C ARG A 73 16.92 1.28 19.92
N ALA A 74 18.10 0.93 20.43
CA ALA A 74 18.98 -0.06 19.81
C ALA A 74 18.36 -1.46 19.79
N LEU A 75 17.66 -1.84 20.85
CA LEU A 75 16.92 -3.11 20.93
C LEU A 75 15.74 -3.10 19.97
N CYS A 76 14.90 -2.06 19.99
CA CYS A 76 13.76 -1.90 19.09
C CYS A 76 14.21 -1.97 17.63
N SER A 77 15.23 -1.20 17.24
CA SER A 77 15.80 -1.22 15.88
C SER A 77 16.27 -2.62 15.48
N THR A 78 16.87 -3.38 16.39
CA THR A 78 17.32 -4.75 16.08
C THR A 78 16.15 -5.72 15.94
N LEU A 79 15.17 -5.64 16.84
CA LEU A 79 13.96 -6.46 16.77
C LEU A 79 13.16 -6.17 15.50
N LEU A 80 12.98 -4.90 15.14
CA LEU A 80 12.27 -4.49 13.92
C LEU A 80 13.00 -4.93 12.66
N ARG A 81 14.34 -4.82 12.60
CA ARG A 81 15.11 -5.36 11.47
C ARG A 81 14.93 -6.87 11.31
N LEU A 82 14.95 -7.63 12.41
CA LEU A 82 14.73 -9.07 12.38
C LEU A 82 13.29 -9.41 11.96
N LEU A 83 12.29 -8.69 12.49
CA LEU A 83 10.90 -8.84 12.08
C LEU A 83 10.70 -8.48 10.60
N GLY A 84 11.32 -7.43 10.10
CA GLY A 84 11.31 -7.06 8.68
C GLY A 84 11.94 -8.12 7.77
N LEU A 85 12.95 -8.86 8.25
CA LEU A 85 13.43 -10.04 7.53
C LEU A 85 12.40 -11.18 7.54
N CYS A 86 11.70 -11.37 8.67
CA CYS A 86 10.64 -12.36 8.78
C CYS A 86 9.48 -12.06 7.82
N THR A 87 9.11 -10.80 7.61
CA THR A 87 8.00 -10.45 6.71
C THR A 87 8.30 -10.71 5.22
N ARG A 88 9.56 -10.96 4.86
CA ARG A 88 9.96 -11.39 3.50
C ARG A 88 9.73 -12.89 3.27
N VAL A 89 9.56 -13.68 4.32
CA VAL A 89 9.38 -15.13 4.24
C VAL A 89 7.91 -15.50 4.44
N ARG A 90 7.29 -16.11 3.41
CA ARG A 90 5.85 -16.46 3.42
C ARG A 90 5.39 -17.25 4.65
N ARG A 91 6.22 -18.16 5.17
CA ARG A 91 5.87 -18.95 6.37
C ARG A 91 5.84 -18.10 7.63
N CYS A 92 6.72 -17.11 7.77
CA CYS A 92 6.72 -16.19 8.91
C CYS A 92 5.55 -15.23 8.86
N VAL A 93 5.25 -14.67 7.69
CA VAL A 93 4.10 -13.77 7.57
C VAL A 93 2.82 -14.51 7.94
N ARG A 94 2.67 -15.77 7.52
CA ARG A 94 1.55 -16.61 7.94
C ARG A 94 1.45 -16.84 9.44
N VAL A 95 2.55 -16.75 10.19
CA VAL A 95 2.51 -16.77 11.66
C VAL A 95 2.09 -15.40 12.19
N LEU A 96 2.66 -14.32 11.65
CA LEU A 96 2.34 -12.93 12.02
C LEU A 96 0.88 -12.55 11.74
N THR A 97 0.22 -13.18 10.76
CA THR A 97 -1.20 -12.98 10.44
C THR A 97 -2.15 -13.87 11.25
N ARG A 98 -1.64 -14.67 12.19
CA ARG A 98 -2.51 -15.45 13.07
C ARG A 98 -3.02 -14.58 14.21
N ALA A 99 -4.28 -14.80 14.59
CA ALA A 99 -4.93 -14.04 15.65
C ALA A 99 -4.28 -14.26 17.04
N ASP A 100 -3.72 -15.44 17.28
CA ASP A 100 -3.02 -15.81 18.53
C ASP A 100 -1.71 -15.03 18.74
N THR A 101 -1.01 -14.72 17.64
CA THR A 101 0.32 -14.09 17.65
C THR A 101 0.23 -12.61 18.01
N ARG A 102 -0.93 -11.96 17.79
CA ARG A 102 -1.20 -10.55 18.11
C ARG A 102 -0.10 -9.58 17.64
N ALA A 103 0.47 -9.83 16.46
CA ALA A 103 1.58 -9.03 15.95
C ALA A 103 1.18 -7.57 15.69
N LEU A 104 0.02 -7.34 15.06
CA LEU A 104 -0.43 -5.99 14.71
C LEU A 104 -0.63 -5.08 15.93
N PRO A 105 -1.34 -5.49 17.00
CA PRO A 105 -1.44 -4.69 18.23
C PRO A 105 -0.10 -4.27 18.81
N VAL A 106 0.86 -5.20 18.87
CA VAL A 106 2.19 -4.91 19.41
C VAL A 106 2.91 -3.87 18.54
N LEU A 107 2.83 -4.01 17.22
CA LEU A 107 3.43 -3.07 16.27
C LEU A 107 2.75 -1.70 16.29
N LEU A 108 1.42 -1.65 16.38
CA LEU A 108 0.64 -0.42 16.49
C LEU A 108 0.91 0.31 17.81
N HIS A 109 1.03 -0.42 18.91
CA HIS A 109 1.43 0.16 20.19
C HIS A 109 2.86 0.71 20.12
N ALA A 110 3.80 -0.05 19.56
CA ALA A 110 5.17 0.42 19.35
C ALA A 110 5.23 1.65 18.43
N LEU A 111 4.37 1.72 17.40
CA LEU A 111 4.24 2.88 16.51
C LEU A 111 3.75 4.10 17.28
N HIS A 112 2.73 3.95 18.11
CA HIS A 112 2.21 5.03 18.93
C HIS A 112 3.29 5.64 19.84
N LEU A 113 4.08 4.79 20.50
CA LEU A 113 5.20 5.23 21.33
C LEU A 113 6.32 5.87 20.49
N ALA A 114 6.69 5.26 19.35
CA ALA A 114 7.74 5.76 18.48
C ALA A 114 7.38 7.11 17.84
N ALA A 115 6.12 7.31 17.43
CA ALA A 115 5.64 8.55 16.82
C ALA A 115 5.77 9.74 17.78
N ALA A 116 5.51 9.54 19.07
CA ALA A 116 5.67 10.58 20.08
C ALA A 116 7.15 10.94 20.31
N GLU A 117 8.04 9.95 20.34
CA GLU A 117 9.46 10.15 20.62
C GLU A 117 10.30 10.58 19.40
N GLU A 118 9.87 10.21 18.18
CA GLU A 118 10.58 10.52 16.93
C GLU A 118 10.01 11.72 16.17
N LYS A 119 9.05 12.46 16.74
CA LYS A 119 8.40 13.60 16.07
C LYS A 119 9.39 14.64 15.53
N ASP A 120 10.43 14.94 16.31
CA ASP A 120 11.46 15.93 15.96
C ASP A 120 12.74 15.31 15.37
N MET A 121 12.74 13.99 15.17
CA MET A 121 13.90 13.28 14.64
C MET A 121 13.93 13.40 13.11
N PRO A 122 15.10 13.61 12.49
CA PRO A 122 15.20 13.92 11.07
C PRO A 122 14.74 12.78 10.13
N ARG A 123 14.73 11.53 10.60
CA ARG A 123 14.40 10.35 9.77
C ARG A 123 13.26 9.49 10.30
N ALA A 124 12.82 9.69 11.55
CA ALA A 124 11.84 8.83 12.22
C ALA A 124 11.98 7.32 11.86
N GLU A 125 13.19 6.79 12.02
CA GLU A 125 13.57 5.48 11.46
C GLU A 125 12.75 4.32 12.03
N LEU A 126 12.30 4.41 13.27
CA LEU A 126 11.49 3.37 13.89
C LEU A 126 10.06 3.43 13.39
N VAL A 127 9.49 4.64 13.29
CA VAL A 127 8.17 4.85 12.68
C VAL A 127 8.14 4.29 11.27
N TYR A 128 9.15 4.60 10.45
CA TYR A 128 9.27 4.08 9.09
C TYR A 128 9.31 2.54 9.05
N GLN A 129 10.19 1.92 9.83
CA GLN A 129 10.32 0.45 9.88
C GLN A 129 9.03 -0.22 10.33
N LEU A 130 8.33 0.36 11.31
CA LEU A 130 7.05 -0.16 11.79
C LEU A 130 6.00 -0.12 10.68
N LEU A 131 5.89 0.99 9.95
CA LEU A 131 4.96 1.13 8.82
C LEU A 131 5.26 0.12 7.72
N GLU A 132 6.53 -0.05 7.32
CA GLU A 132 6.94 -1.03 6.31
C GLU A 132 6.58 -2.48 6.72
N ILE A 133 6.86 -2.85 7.98
CA ILE A 133 6.56 -4.18 8.52
C ILE A 133 5.05 -4.42 8.56
N MET A 134 4.28 -3.46 9.06
CA MET A 134 2.83 -3.57 9.15
C MET A 134 2.18 -3.65 7.77
N GLU A 135 2.62 -2.83 6.80
CA GLU A 135 2.13 -2.94 5.42
C GLU A 135 2.35 -4.35 4.90
N ARG A 136 3.54 -4.93 5.12
CA ARG A 136 3.84 -6.26 4.60
C ARG A 136 2.96 -7.34 5.22
N ILE A 137 2.64 -7.25 6.51
CA ILE A 137 1.73 -8.20 7.17
C ILE A 137 0.30 -8.00 6.64
N LEU A 138 -0.17 -6.75 6.57
CA LEU A 138 -1.53 -6.41 6.15
C LEU A 138 -1.79 -6.71 4.68
N SER A 139 -0.83 -6.49 3.78
CA SER A 139 -0.95 -6.84 2.36
C SER A 139 -1.08 -8.34 2.13
N VAL A 140 -0.39 -9.16 2.92
CA VAL A 140 -0.57 -10.62 2.86
C VAL A 140 -1.93 -11.01 3.44
N ALA A 141 -2.33 -10.44 4.58
CA ALA A 141 -3.65 -10.70 5.13
C ALA A 141 -4.77 -10.29 4.15
N ALA A 142 -4.63 -9.14 3.49
CA ALA A 142 -5.57 -8.62 2.52
C ALA A 142 -5.58 -9.40 1.20
N SER A 143 -4.63 -10.31 0.98
CA SER A 143 -4.64 -11.24 -0.17
C SER A 143 -5.40 -12.55 0.09
N GLU A 144 -5.82 -12.78 1.33
CA GLU A 144 -6.65 -13.93 1.73
C GLU A 144 -8.15 -13.65 1.49
N THR A 145 -9.03 -14.54 1.94
CA THR A 145 -10.48 -14.33 1.83
C THR A 145 -10.97 -13.22 2.75
N LEU A 146 -12.07 -12.57 2.37
CA LEU A 146 -12.71 -11.54 3.20
C LEU A 146 -13.00 -12.04 4.61
N GLU A 147 -13.55 -13.25 4.75
CA GLU A 147 -13.83 -13.86 6.05
C GLU A 147 -12.57 -14.00 6.91
N SER A 148 -11.49 -14.54 6.34
CA SER A 148 -10.21 -14.71 7.06
C SER A 148 -9.63 -13.36 7.47
N PHE A 149 -9.73 -12.35 6.61
CA PHE A 149 -9.27 -11.01 6.93
C PHE A 149 -10.08 -10.38 8.06
N LEU A 150 -11.40 -10.48 8.04
CA LEU A 150 -12.27 -9.95 9.08
C LEU A 150 -12.01 -10.62 10.43
N GLN A 151 -11.76 -11.93 10.46
CA GLN A 151 -11.34 -12.62 11.69
C GLN A 151 -10.00 -12.09 12.22
N PHE A 152 -9.05 -11.82 11.34
CA PHE A 152 -7.77 -11.22 11.72
C PHE A 152 -7.93 -9.77 12.19
N SER A 153 -8.80 -8.98 11.56
CA SER A 153 -9.00 -7.56 11.89
C SER A 153 -9.59 -7.33 13.28
N LEU A 154 -10.29 -8.33 13.85
CA LEU A 154 -10.70 -8.33 15.27
C LEU A 154 -9.51 -8.17 16.22
N THR A 155 -8.30 -8.54 15.79
CA THR A 155 -7.11 -8.37 16.62
C THR A 155 -6.54 -6.97 16.57
N PHE A 156 -6.91 -6.10 15.63
CA PHE A 156 -6.24 -4.81 15.38
C PHE A 156 -6.36 -3.76 16.51
N GLY A 157 -7.01 -4.10 17.62
CA GLY A 157 -7.26 -3.17 18.72
C GLY A 157 -8.31 -2.12 18.38
N GLY A 158 -8.42 -1.09 19.22
CA GLY A 158 -9.46 -0.09 19.12
C GLY A 158 -9.23 0.96 18.02
N PRO A 159 -10.16 1.91 17.87
CA PRO A 159 -10.09 2.96 16.86
C PRO A 159 -8.98 3.99 17.16
N GLU A 160 -8.44 4.06 18.37
CA GLU A 160 -7.33 4.94 18.75
C GLU A 160 -6.09 4.78 17.85
N TYR A 161 -5.87 3.59 17.27
CA TYR A 161 -4.77 3.34 16.35
C TYR A 161 -4.95 3.99 14.98
N VAL A 162 -6.20 4.23 14.54
CA VAL A 162 -6.50 5.03 13.34
C VAL A 162 -6.03 6.46 13.59
N GLN A 163 -6.39 7.04 14.74
CA GLN A 163 -5.93 8.37 15.12
C GLN A 163 -4.40 8.44 15.26
N ALA A 164 -3.78 7.42 15.85
CA ALA A 164 -2.32 7.37 15.97
C ALA A 164 -1.62 7.38 14.60
N LEU A 165 -2.13 6.65 13.61
CA LEU A 165 -1.62 6.67 12.24
C LEU A 165 -1.84 8.02 11.56
N LEU A 166 -2.99 8.65 11.76
CA LEU A 166 -3.25 10.00 11.25
C LEU A 166 -2.28 11.02 11.87
N ASN A 167 -1.99 10.93 13.16
CA ASN A 167 -1.02 11.80 13.83
C ASN A 167 0.41 11.60 13.31
N CYS A 168 0.76 10.43 12.74
CA CYS A 168 2.06 10.23 12.10
C CYS A 168 2.25 11.14 10.87
N THR A 169 1.17 11.66 10.28
CA THR A 169 1.25 12.63 9.17
C THR A 169 1.71 14.02 9.62
N ASP A 170 1.66 14.31 10.92
CA ASP A 170 2.21 15.54 11.51
C ASP A 170 3.74 15.48 11.66
N ILE A 171 4.35 14.30 11.51
CA ILE A 171 5.80 14.10 11.59
C ILE A 171 6.41 14.55 10.25
N PRO A 172 7.25 15.61 10.22
CA PRO A 172 7.75 16.17 8.95
C PRO A 172 8.51 15.16 8.09
N SER A 173 9.28 14.27 8.72
CA SER A 173 10.04 13.23 8.02
C SER A 173 9.16 12.17 7.36
N ILE A 174 7.96 11.95 7.87
CA ILE A 174 6.96 11.07 7.25
C ILE A 174 6.20 11.86 6.19
N ARG A 175 5.69 13.05 6.53
CA ARG A 175 4.94 13.95 5.63
C ARG A 175 5.67 14.24 4.32
N ASN A 176 6.97 14.47 4.38
CA ASN A 176 7.77 14.83 3.21
C ASN A 176 8.33 13.62 2.44
N ASN A 177 8.10 12.39 2.93
CA ASN A 177 8.58 11.17 2.30
C ASN A 177 7.41 10.39 1.67
N GLN A 178 7.34 10.40 0.34
CA GLN A 178 6.29 9.75 -0.43
C GLN A 178 6.22 8.24 -0.21
N GLU A 179 7.36 7.57 0.01
CA GLU A 179 7.39 6.14 0.30
C GLU A 179 6.81 5.86 1.70
N ALA A 180 7.19 6.66 2.70
CA ALA A 180 6.66 6.57 4.05
C ALA A 180 5.15 6.85 4.11
N LEU A 181 4.66 7.88 3.39
CA LEU A 181 3.23 8.15 3.25
C LEU A 181 2.49 7.02 2.54
N GLY A 182 3.12 6.39 1.54
CA GLY A 182 2.59 5.20 0.90
C GLY A 182 2.37 4.06 1.89
N HIS A 183 3.39 3.76 2.72
CA HIS A 183 3.27 2.76 3.77
C HIS A 183 2.18 3.12 4.80
N LEU A 184 2.16 4.37 5.27
CA LEU A 184 1.16 4.87 6.21
C LEU A 184 -0.25 4.70 5.67
N THR A 185 -0.52 5.14 4.44
CA THR A 185 -1.87 5.10 3.84
C THR A 185 -2.35 3.68 3.57
N ARG A 186 -1.47 2.75 3.16
CA ARG A 186 -1.83 1.33 3.01
C ARG A 186 -2.15 0.67 4.33
N VAL A 187 -1.35 0.94 5.37
CA VAL A 187 -1.62 0.46 6.73
C VAL A 187 -2.93 1.04 7.24
N LEU A 188 -3.15 2.34 7.06
CA LEU A 188 -4.37 3.03 7.47
C LEU A 188 -5.62 2.47 6.78
N ALA A 189 -5.59 2.29 5.46
CA ALA A 189 -6.69 1.68 4.70
C ALA A 189 -6.98 0.26 5.19
N ALA A 190 -5.94 -0.58 5.32
CA ALA A 190 -6.09 -1.95 5.79
C ALA A 190 -6.62 -2.04 7.23
N LEU A 191 -6.29 -1.09 8.10
CA LEU A 191 -6.75 -1.08 9.48
C LEU A 191 -8.27 -0.88 9.61
N VAL A 192 -8.90 -0.21 8.64
CA VAL A 192 -10.31 0.15 8.70
C VAL A 192 -11.23 -0.80 7.92
N TYR A 193 -10.71 -1.63 7.03
CA TYR A 193 -11.53 -2.53 6.19
C TYR A 193 -12.50 -3.37 7.03
N GLY A 194 -13.78 -3.31 6.65
CA GLY A 194 -14.87 -4.04 7.27
C GLY A 194 -15.16 -3.68 8.74
N ASN A 195 -14.71 -2.52 9.22
CA ASN A 195 -14.99 -2.04 10.57
C ASN A 195 -15.63 -0.65 10.54
N ASP A 196 -16.95 -0.59 10.72
CA ASP A 196 -17.75 0.64 10.59
C ASP A 196 -17.25 1.78 11.49
N LEU A 197 -16.86 1.49 12.73
CA LEU A 197 -16.37 2.50 13.67
C LEU A 197 -15.05 3.13 13.18
N LYS A 198 -14.11 2.30 12.69
CA LYS A 198 -12.83 2.76 12.17
C LYS A 198 -12.99 3.48 10.84
N MET A 199 -13.88 3.01 9.96
CA MET A 199 -14.22 3.69 8.70
C MET A 199 -14.88 5.05 8.94
N ALA A 200 -15.77 5.15 9.93
CA ALA A 200 -16.37 6.42 10.35
C ALA A 200 -15.32 7.42 10.85
N MET A 201 -14.40 6.99 11.72
CA MET A 201 -13.31 7.84 12.19
C MET A 201 -12.41 8.34 11.05
N LEU A 202 -12.11 7.47 10.09
CA LEU A 202 -11.33 7.85 8.90
C LEU A 202 -12.10 8.87 8.04
N ALA A 203 -13.39 8.65 7.81
CA ALA A 203 -14.22 9.56 7.03
C ALA A 203 -14.36 10.93 7.71
N ASP A 204 -14.55 10.98 9.02
CA ASP A 204 -14.63 12.22 9.79
C ASP A 204 -13.34 13.04 9.67
N HIS A 205 -12.17 12.39 9.60
CA HIS A 205 -10.90 13.08 9.37
C HIS A 205 -10.86 13.82 8.02
N PHE A 206 -11.39 13.22 6.96
CA PHE A 206 -11.37 13.79 5.61
C PHE A 206 -12.57 14.69 5.30
N LYS A 207 -13.65 14.62 6.07
CA LYS A 207 -14.88 15.41 5.86
C LYS A 207 -14.64 16.89 5.55
N PRO A 208 -13.73 17.63 6.21
CA PRO A 208 -13.50 19.05 5.91
C PRO A 208 -12.99 19.33 4.49
N VAL A 209 -12.30 18.37 3.85
CA VAL A 209 -11.74 18.51 2.48
C VAL A 209 -12.64 17.91 1.41
N LEU A 210 -13.80 17.39 1.78
CA LEU A 210 -14.80 16.88 0.82
C LEU A 210 -15.83 17.96 0.45
N ASP A 211 -15.68 19.18 0.97
CA ASP A 211 -16.36 20.38 0.47
C ASP A 211 -15.53 20.99 -0.67
N PHE A 212 -15.83 20.58 -1.90
CA PHE A 212 -15.06 20.95 -3.08
C PHE A 212 -15.18 22.43 -3.44
N ASP A 213 -16.32 23.07 -3.19
CA ASP A 213 -16.50 24.50 -3.44
C ASP A 213 -15.66 25.33 -2.43
N ARG A 214 -15.52 24.86 -1.18
CA ARG A 214 -14.65 25.49 -0.18
C ARG A 214 -13.16 25.30 -0.50
N LEU A 215 -12.76 24.13 -1.00
CA LEU A 215 -11.39 23.87 -1.43
C LEU A 215 -10.91 24.82 -2.55
N ASP A 216 -11.81 25.25 -3.43
CA ASP A 216 -11.47 26.24 -4.46
C ASP A 216 -11.16 27.62 -3.85
N SER A 217 -11.65 27.90 -2.63
CA SER A 217 -11.60 29.22 -1.96
C SER A 217 -10.52 29.36 -0.87
N GLU A 218 -10.23 28.31 -0.10
CA GLU A 218 -9.29 28.33 1.05
C GLU A 218 -8.18 27.27 0.88
N TRP A 219 -6.90 27.68 0.81
CA TRP A 219 -5.88 26.90 0.06
C TRP A 219 -4.58 26.47 0.78
N SER A 220 -4.52 26.39 2.11
CA SER A 220 -3.25 26.01 2.78
C SER A 220 -3.25 24.59 3.35
N GLU A 221 -3.77 24.38 4.55
CA GLU A 221 -3.67 23.08 5.25
C GLU A 221 -4.61 22.01 4.68
N GLU A 222 -5.71 22.43 4.07
CA GLU A 222 -6.70 21.53 3.44
C GLU A 222 -6.12 20.85 2.19
N GLU A 223 -5.11 21.44 1.53
CA GLU A 223 -4.48 20.86 0.34
C GLU A 223 -3.72 19.56 0.67
N PHE A 224 -2.95 19.54 1.75
CA PHE A 224 -2.21 18.33 2.16
C PHE A 224 -3.17 17.21 2.56
N ARG A 225 -4.24 17.53 3.29
CA ARG A 225 -5.23 16.53 3.69
C ARG A 225 -5.99 15.98 2.47
N MET A 226 -6.26 16.81 1.47
CA MET A 226 -6.85 16.35 0.21
C MET A 226 -5.88 15.49 -0.61
N GLU A 227 -4.60 15.85 -0.66
CA GLU A 227 -3.55 15.02 -1.27
C GLU A 227 -3.47 13.65 -0.58
N LEU A 228 -3.47 13.62 0.75
CA LEU A 228 -3.49 12.39 1.53
C LEU A 228 -4.72 11.53 1.22
N PHE A 229 -5.90 12.15 1.05
CA PHE A 229 -7.12 11.44 0.65
C PHE A 229 -6.98 10.80 -0.73
N CYS A 230 -6.36 11.49 -1.69
CA CYS A 230 -6.10 10.95 -3.02
C CYS A 230 -5.14 9.75 -2.96
N VAL A 231 -4.06 9.86 -2.18
CA VAL A 231 -3.10 8.77 -1.99
C VAL A 231 -3.76 7.58 -1.30
N LEU A 232 -4.59 7.82 -0.28
CA LEU A 232 -5.38 6.79 0.38
C LEU A 232 -6.26 6.05 -0.62
N CYS A 233 -7.09 6.75 -1.41
CA CYS A 233 -8.00 6.15 -2.39
C CYS A 233 -7.26 5.31 -3.44
N ALA A 234 -6.07 5.75 -3.88
CA ALA A 234 -5.24 5.01 -4.82
C ALA A 234 -4.60 3.75 -4.23
N ASN A 235 -4.40 3.73 -2.91
CA ASN A 235 -3.77 2.64 -2.16
C ASN A 235 -4.78 1.65 -1.56
N ILE A 236 -6.09 1.85 -1.76
CA ILE A 236 -7.09 0.85 -1.36
C ILE A 236 -6.88 -0.44 -2.17
N GLU A 237 -6.98 -1.58 -1.48
CA GLU A 237 -6.81 -2.90 -2.08
C GLU A 237 -7.85 -3.16 -3.18
N ARG A 238 -7.40 -3.82 -4.24
CA ARG A 238 -8.20 -4.06 -5.47
C ARG A 238 -8.90 -5.41 -5.43
N ASN A 239 -9.62 -5.64 -4.34
CA ASN A 239 -10.32 -6.89 -4.08
C ASN A 239 -11.54 -6.64 -3.17
N SER A 240 -12.25 -7.70 -2.80
CA SER A 240 -13.45 -7.60 -1.95
C SER A 240 -13.17 -7.01 -0.57
N ILE A 241 -11.96 -7.16 -0.03
CA ILE A 241 -11.57 -6.58 1.26
C ILE A 241 -11.47 -5.07 1.15
N GLY A 242 -10.71 -4.57 0.17
CA GLY A 242 -10.65 -3.12 -0.10
C GLY A 242 -11.99 -2.54 -0.56
N GLY A 243 -12.82 -3.35 -1.23
CA GLY A 243 -14.19 -3.01 -1.61
C GLY A 243 -15.03 -2.52 -0.44
N THR A 244 -14.85 -3.10 0.76
CA THR A 244 -15.59 -2.66 1.96
C THR A 244 -15.45 -1.17 2.25
N LEU A 245 -14.24 -0.61 2.11
CA LEU A 245 -14.01 0.82 2.32
C LEU A 245 -14.49 1.66 1.13
N LYS A 246 -14.38 1.15 -0.10
CA LYS A 246 -14.89 1.85 -1.28
C LYS A 246 -16.41 1.98 -1.23
N ASP A 247 -17.11 0.89 -0.92
CA ASP A 247 -18.56 0.86 -0.72
C ASP A 247 -18.98 1.83 0.39
N TYR A 248 -18.22 1.87 1.50
CA TYR A 248 -18.46 2.84 2.57
C TYR A 248 -18.33 4.29 2.07
N ILE A 249 -17.26 4.63 1.35
CA ILE A 249 -17.05 5.96 0.77
C ILE A 249 -18.18 6.33 -0.21
N ILE A 250 -18.66 5.39 -1.03
CA ILE A 250 -19.81 5.59 -1.91
C ILE A 250 -21.07 5.88 -1.08
N SER A 251 -21.32 5.11 -0.01
CA SER A 251 -22.50 5.26 0.84
C SER A 251 -22.58 6.63 1.53
N LEU A 252 -21.43 7.27 1.79
CA LEU A 252 -21.34 8.63 2.32
C LEU A 252 -21.72 9.71 1.29
N GLY A 253 -21.86 9.37 0.01
CA GLY A 253 -22.19 10.31 -1.05
C GLY A 253 -21.00 11.00 -1.70
N VAL A 254 -19.76 10.69 -1.29
CA VAL A 254 -18.54 11.38 -1.77
C VAL A 254 -18.40 11.31 -3.29
N VAL A 255 -18.67 10.14 -3.89
CA VAL A 255 -18.59 9.95 -5.34
C VAL A 255 -19.65 10.77 -6.07
N ARG A 256 -20.89 10.79 -5.54
CA ARG A 256 -21.99 11.58 -6.11
C ARG A 256 -21.67 13.07 -6.06
N ASP A 257 -21.27 13.57 -4.90
CA ASP A 257 -21.00 14.98 -4.69
C ASP A 257 -19.85 15.46 -5.59
N ALA A 258 -18.86 14.60 -5.85
CA ALA A 258 -17.75 14.87 -6.77
C ALA A 258 -18.20 14.94 -8.23
N LEU A 259 -19.10 14.05 -8.66
CA LEU A 259 -19.68 14.08 -10.00
C LEU A 259 -20.60 15.30 -10.18
N ASP A 260 -21.38 15.65 -9.16
CA ASP A 260 -22.24 16.84 -9.17
C ASP A 260 -21.41 18.12 -9.25
N TYR A 261 -20.27 18.18 -8.56
CA TYR A 261 -19.30 19.26 -8.69
C TYR A 261 -18.78 19.41 -10.13
N ILE A 262 -18.35 18.30 -10.75
CA ILE A 262 -17.89 18.30 -12.15
C ILE A 262 -18.99 18.84 -13.07
N VAL A 263 -20.21 18.33 -12.94
CA VAL A 263 -21.33 18.72 -13.79
C VAL A 263 -21.72 20.19 -13.59
N LYS A 264 -21.73 20.66 -12.34
CA LYS A 264 -22.08 22.05 -11.98
C LYS A 264 -21.13 23.06 -12.63
N HIS A 265 -19.84 22.73 -12.69
CA HIS A 265 -18.79 23.64 -13.16
C HIS A 265 -18.31 23.38 -14.58
N ALA A 266 -18.70 22.25 -15.20
CA ALA A 266 -18.32 21.93 -16.57
C ALA A 266 -18.96 22.93 -17.56
N PRO A 267 -18.19 23.46 -18.52
CA PRO A 267 -18.73 24.34 -19.54
C PRO A 267 -19.76 23.61 -20.42
N CYS A 268 -20.85 24.29 -20.77
CA CYS A 268 -21.88 23.75 -21.65
C CYS A 268 -21.38 23.70 -23.11
N VAL A 269 -20.67 22.64 -23.48
CA VAL A 269 -20.25 22.43 -24.87
C VAL A 269 -21.43 21.92 -25.71
N LYS A 270 -21.83 22.70 -26.73
CA LYS A 270 -22.67 22.19 -27.81
C LYS A 270 -21.85 21.15 -28.60
N PRO A 271 -22.37 19.95 -28.94
CA PRO A 271 -21.62 18.85 -29.54
C PRO A 271 -20.87 19.18 -30.84
N THR A 272 -21.26 20.26 -31.51
CA THR A 272 -20.76 20.67 -32.83
C THR A 272 -19.53 21.59 -32.81
N LEU A 273 -19.10 22.10 -31.66
CA LEU A 273 -17.96 23.01 -31.55
C LEU A 273 -16.96 22.51 -30.50
N VAL A 274 -15.88 21.89 -30.99
CA VAL A 274 -14.68 21.64 -30.20
C VAL A 274 -14.06 23.00 -29.89
N CYS A 275 -14.39 23.56 -28.72
CA CYS A 275 -13.88 24.83 -28.25
C CYS A 275 -12.73 24.56 -27.27
N THR A 276 -11.59 24.08 -27.79
CA THR A 276 -10.38 23.79 -26.99
C THR A 276 -9.74 25.04 -26.37
N ASP A 277 -10.18 26.24 -26.77
CA ASP A 277 -9.62 27.52 -26.34
C ASP A 277 -10.61 28.43 -25.61
N SER A 278 -11.80 27.94 -25.22
CA SER A 278 -12.77 28.79 -24.49
C SER A 278 -12.24 29.17 -23.11
N ASP A 279 -12.45 30.43 -22.72
CA ASP A 279 -12.05 30.92 -21.40
C ASP A 279 -12.80 30.17 -20.28
N GLU A 280 -14.03 29.74 -20.52
CA GLU A 280 -14.83 28.91 -19.62
C GLU A 280 -14.18 27.53 -19.36
N LEU A 281 -13.59 26.89 -20.38
CA LEU A 281 -12.89 25.62 -20.21
C LEU A 281 -11.58 25.80 -19.44
N LYS A 282 -10.84 26.89 -19.70
CA LYS A 282 -9.63 27.22 -18.97
C LYS A 282 -9.93 27.48 -17.50
N GLU A 283 -11.00 28.20 -17.20
CA GLU A 283 -11.47 28.44 -15.83
C GLU A 283 -11.83 27.13 -15.13
N PHE A 284 -12.58 26.25 -15.79
CA PHE A 284 -12.92 24.93 -15.24
C PHE A 284 -11.69 24.06 -14.95
N ILE A 285 -10.73 23.97 -15.88
CA ILE A 285 -9.51 23.17 -15.70
C ILE A 285 -8.58 23.79 -14.63
N ALA A 286 -8.60 25.11 -14.47
CA ALA A 286 -7.87 25.81 -13.43
C ALA A 286 -8.47 25.58 -12.03
N ARG A 287 -9.68 25.00 -11.92
CA ARG A 287 -10.31 24.74 -10.62
C ARG A 287 -9.49 23.76 -9.77
N PRO A 288 -9.12 24.16 -8.56
CA PRO A 288 -8.26 23.40 -7.65
C PRO A 288 -8.80 22.05 -7.27
N ALA A 289 -10.08 21.99 -6.89
CA ALA A 289 -10.71 20.75 -6.48
C ALA A 289 -10.77 19.72 -7.61
N LEU A 290 -10.85 20.16 -8.88
CA LEU A 290 -10.99 19.29 -10.04
C LEU A 290 -9.81 18.30 -10.14
N LYS A 291 -8.57 18.77 -9.95
CA LYS A 291 -7.38 17.90 -10.04
C LYS A 291 -7.42 16.77 -9.01
N TYR A 292 -7.95 17.04 -7.82
CA TYR A 292 -8.08 16.05 -6.75
C TYR A 292 -9.25 15.10 -6.98
N ILE A 293 -10.39 15.65 -7.39
CA ILE A 293 -11.58 14.88 -7.74
C ILE A 293 -11.26 13.79 -8.75
N LEU A 294 -10.64 14.17 -9.87
CA LEU A 294 -10.28 13.19 -10.91
C LEU A 294 -9.31 12.13 -10.39
N ARG A 295 -8.35 12.50 -9.54
CA ARG A 295 -7.37 11.57 -8.97
C ARG A 295 -8.00 10.58 -8.01
N PHE A 296 -8.78 11.02 -7.03
CA PHE A 296 -9.39 10.10 -6.07
C PHE A 296 -10.48 9.24 -6.72
N LEU A 297 -11.26 9.79 -7.66
CA LEU A 297 -12.24 9.00 -8.42
C LEU A 297 -11.56 7.89 -9.23
N THR A 298 -10.41 8.18 -9.85
CA THR A 298 -9.61 7.15 -10.54
C THR A 298 -9.16 6.05 -9.59
N GLY A 299 -8.68 6.41 -8.39
CA GLY A 299 -8.30 5.44 -7.35
C GLY A 299 -9.46 4.56 -6.90
N LEU A 300 -10.61 5.17 -6.61
CA LEU A 300 -11.82 4.45 -6.19
C LEU A 300 -12.37 3.55 -7.30
N ALA A 301 -12.37 4.00 -8.55
CA ALA A 301 -12.94 3.27 -9.69
C ALA A 301 -12.09 2.09 -10.17
N THR A 302 -10.81 2.03 -9.79
CA THR A 302 -9.93 0.93 -10.21
C THR A 302 -10.39 -0.39 -9.60
N ASP A 303 -10.76 -1.37 -10.43
CA ASP A 303 -11.23 -2.70 -10.04
C ASP A 303 -12.39 -2.68 -9.01
N HIS A 304 -13.30 -1.71 -9.15
CA HIS A 304 -14.48 -1.60 -8.29
C HIS A 304 -15.72 -1.22 -9.11
N GLU A 305 -16.48 -2.23 -9.52
CA GLU A 305 -17.68 -2.07 -10.34
C GLU A 305 -18.69 -1.08 -9.74
N PRO A 306 -19.02 -1.10 -8.43
CA PRO A 306 -19.96 -0.13 -7.85
C PRO A 306 -19.53 1.32 -8.06
N THR A 307 -18.24 1.66 -7.93
CA THR A 307 -17.76 3.03 -8.19
C THR A 307 -17.89 3.39 -9.67
N GLN A 308 -17.60 2.44 -10.57
CA GLN A 308 -17.60 2.66 -12.02
C GLN A 308 -19.02 2.86 -12.56
N VAL A 309 -19.96 2.09 -12.04
CA VAL A 309 -21.33 2.13 -12.51
C VAL A 309 -22.16 3.17 -11.78
N SER A 310 -21.79 3.58 -10.55
CA SER A 310 -22.55 4.49 -9.66
C SER A 310 -23.15 5.65 -10.45
N PRO A 311 -24.37 5.48 -10.98
CA PRO A 311 -25.07 6.56 -11.64
C PRO A 311 -25.65 7.39 -10.50
N ARG A 312 -26.02 8.64 -10.79
CA ARG A 312 -26.83 9.44 -9.87
C ARG A 312 -27.89 8.54 -9.24
N GLY A 313 -27.92 8.50 -7.89
CA GLY A 313 -29.02 7.85 -7.18
C GLY A 313 -30.37 8.38 -7.73
N PRO A 314 -31.46 7.61 -7.56
CA PRO A 314 -32.76 7.91 -8.16
C PRO A 314 -33.22 9.35 -7.91
#